data_AF-A0A7N0REA7-F1
#
_entry.id   AF-A0A7N0REA7-F1
#
_cell.length_a   1.000
_cell.length_b   1.000
_cell.length_c   1.000
_cell.angle_alpha   90.00
_cell.angle_beta   90.00
_cell.angle_gamma   90.00
#
_symmetry.space_group_name_H-M   'P 1'
#
loop_
_entity.id
_entity.type
_entity.pdbx_description
1 polymer ?
#
loop_
_entity_poly.entity_id
_entity_poly.type
_entity_poly.pdbx_seq_one_letter_code
_entity_poly.pdbx_strand_id
1 'polypeptide(L)'
;MNHGDYSGKLRIFKDGRLLVDCECAPSCDIVDATPGQFVSHAGAKRGPGEWPRMIWVHEREGPRISIERTPFMRYFRHAGMKVEKRQRDKFHKDEFLKCSACGKERRFKLTSLVRCRAYHDAMLMEKTWTCAMHPFIKMDCDTEAERASRMLARGCPAKGTCRGCPLCTCTGCLMCRYPDCGCQECDEYIRNVGSADMSGRYHRV
;
A
#
# COMPACT_ATOMS: atom_id res chain seq x y z
N MET A 1 -15.74 6.84 -35.46
CA MET A 1 -15.32 7.09 -34.06
C MET A 1 -15.22 5.74 -33.39
N ASN A 2 -14.01 5.27 -33.06
CA ASN A 2 -13.84 3.95 -32.46
C ASN A 2 -14.13 4.01 -30.96
N HIS A 3 -15.06 3.17 -30.52
CA HIS A 3 -15.36 2.92 -29.11
C HIS A 3 -14.14 2.24 -28.45
N GLY A 4 -13.36 2.96 -27.63
CA GLY A 4 -12.21 2.33 -26.97
C GLY A 4 -11.26 3.23 -26.17
N ASP A 5 -11.19 4.53 -26.45
CA ASP A 5 -10.34 5.46 -25.69
C ASP A 5 -11.21 6.43 -24.87
N TYR A 6 -11.94 5.90 -23.89
CA TYR A 6 -12.63 6.75 -22.91
C TYR A 6 -11.58 7.33 -21.97
N SER A 7 -11.23 8.60 -22.18
CA SER A 7 -10.29 9.29 -21.31
C SER A 7 -11.01 9.88 -20.10
N GLY A 8 -10.37 9.81 -18.94
CA GLY A 8 -10.86 10.45 -17.74
C GLY A 8 -9.74 10.97 -16.86
N LYS A 9 -10.14 11.71 -15.83
CA LYS A 9 -9.26 12.22 -14.79
C LYS A 9 -9.54 11.47 -13.50
N LEU A 10 -8.65 10.55 -13.14
CA LEU A 10 -8.71 9.80 -11.90
C LEU A 10 -8.16 10.67 -10.75
N ARG A 11 -9.01 10.88 -9.74
CA ARG A 11 -8.69 11.49 -8.45
C ARG A 11 -8.58 10.42 -7.39
N ILE A 12 -7.53 10.53 -6.57
CA ILE A 12 -7.24 9.63 -5.45
C ILE A 12 -7.33 10.45 -4.16
N PHE A 13 -8.22 10.05 -3.26
CA PHE A 13 -8.46 10.74 -2.00
C PHE A 13 -7.69 10.09 -0.85
N LYS A 14 -7.44 10.86 0.22
CA LYS A 14 -6.72 10.42 1.43
C LYS A 14 -7.42 9.30 2.18
N ASP A 15 -8.75 9.29 2.12
CA ASP A 15 -9.57 8.21 2.66
C ASP A 15 -9.54 6.96 1.75
N GLY A 16 -8.81 7.03 0.63
CA GLY A 16 -8.62 6.03 -0.40
C GLY A 16 -9.80 5.90 -1.37
N ARG A 17 -10.77 6.82 -1.36
CA ARG A 17 -11.73 6.90 -2.47
C ARG A 17 -10.98 7.13 -3.78
N LEU A 18 -11.47 6.49 -4.83
CA LEU A 18 -11.10 6.78 -6.21
C LEU A 18 -12.34 7.33 -6.88
N LEU A 19 -12.22 8.50 -7.50
CA LEU A 19 -13.28 9.07 -8.33
C LEU A 19 -12.71 9.44 -9.70
N VAL A 20 -13.55 9.37 -10.72
CA VAL A 20 -13.17 9.67 -12.11
C VAL A 20 -14.11 10.73 -12.65
N ASP A 21 -13.52 11.79 -13.21
CA ASP A 21 -14.25 12.71 -14.08
C ASP A 21 -14.06 12.23 -15.51
N CYS A 22 -15.17 11.93 -16.19
CA CYS A 22 -15.16 11.41 -17.54
C CYS A 22 -14.94 12.54 -18.54
N GLU A 23 -14.01 12.34 -19.48
CA GLU A 23 -13.70 13.29 -20.56
C GLU A 23 -13.89 12.63 -21.93
N CYS A 24 -14.82 11.67 -22.04
CA CYS A 24 -15.05 10.92 -23.28
C CYS A 24 -15.69 11.76 -24.40
N ALA A 25 -16.38 12.84 -24.03
CA ALA A 25 -16.97 13.82 -24.94
C ALA A 25 -17.00 15.19 -24.24
N PRO A 26 -16.95 16.31 -24.99
CA PRO A 26 -17.05 17.66 -24.42
C PRO A 26 -18.32 17.91 -23.60
N SER A 27 -19.40 17.16 -23.87
CA SER A 27 -20.69 17.25 -23.18
C SER A 27 -20.93 16.12 -22.17
N CYS A 28 -19.91 15.35 -21.81
CA CYS A 28 -20.05 14.30 -20.80
C CYS A 28 -20.22 14.95 -19.41
N ASP A 29 -21.32 14.61 -18.74
CA ASP A 29 -21.72 15.12 -17.43
C ASP A 29 -21.31 14.20 -16.26
N ILE A 30 -20.63 13.09 -16.57
CA ILE A 30 -20.17 12.14 -15.56
C ILE A 30 -18.95 12.71 -14.83
N VAL A 31 -19.21 13.26 -13.64
CA VAL A 31 -18.23 13.72 -12.67
C VAL A 31 -18.32 12.91 -11.38
N ASP A 32 -17.24 12.87 -10.61
CA ASP A 32 -17.17 12.13 -9.33
C ASP A 32 -17.62 10.65 -9.44
N ALA A 33 -17.44 10.00 -10.60
CA ALA A 33 -17.86 8.62 -10.79
C ALA A 33 -16.94 7.64 -10.06
N THR A 34 -17.50 6.60 -9.44
CA THR A 34 -16.67 5.48 -8.98
C THR A 34 -16.03 4.78 -10.18
N PRO A 35 -14.86 4.12 -10.02
CA PRO A 35 -14.21 3.39 -11.10
C PRO A 35 -15.11 2.36 -11.81
N GLY A 36 -15.99 1.69 -11.06
CA GLY A 36 -16.98 0.77 -11.62
C GLY A 36 -18.02 1.49 -12.49
N GLN A 37 -18.54 2.64 -12.03
CA GLN A 37 -19.48 3.46 -12.81
C GLN A 37 -18.83 4.01 -14.09
N PHE A 38 -17.59 4.48 -14.00
CA PHE A 38 -16.82 4.93 -15.17
C PHE A 38 -16.65 3.82 -16.20
N VAL A 39 -16.28 2.62 -15.77
CA VAL A 39 -16.11 1.44 -16.64
C VAL A 39 -17.45 1.01 -17.27
N SER A 40 -18.55 1.06 -16.51
CA SER A 40 -19.89 0.81 -17.04
C SER A 40 -20.31 1.86 -18.07
N HIS A 41 -20.03 3.14 -17.81
CA HIS A 41 -20.30 4.22 -18.74
C HIS A 41 -19.48 4.08 -20.04
N ALA A 42 -18.22 3.64 -19.93
CA ALA A 42 -17.35 3.34 -21.07
C ALA A 42 -17.79 2.12 -21.90
N GLY A 43 -18.89 1.45 -21.52
CA GLY A 43 -19.45 0.32 -22.27
C GLY A 43 -18.64 -0.97 -22.12
N ALA A 44 -17.94 -1.16 -20.99
CA ALA A 44 -17.16 -2.37 -20.78
C ALA A 44 -18.02 -3.65 -20.81
N LYS A 45 -17.58 -4.63 -21.59
CA LYS A 45 -18.27 -5.94 -21.75
C LYS A 45 -18.20 -6.82 -20.49
N ARG A 46 -17.32 -6.50 -19.55
CA ARG A 46 -17.09 -7.25 -18.31
C ARG A 46 -17.74 -6.54 -17.13
N GLY A 47 -18.03 -7.29 -16.07
CA GLY A 47 -18.78 -6.77 -14.92
C GLY A 47 -18.05 -5.63 -14.19
N PRO A 48 -18.79 -4.70 -13.55
CA PRO A 48 -18.20 -3.53 -12.86
C PRO A 48 -17.17 -3.88 -11.78
N GLY A 49 -17.18 -5.11 -11.24
CA GLY A 49 -16.22 -5.57 -10.23
C GLY A 49 -14.81 -5.86 -10.75
N GLU A 50 -14.62 -6.01 -12.07
CA GLU A 50 -13.31 -6.22 -12.70
C GLU A 50 -12.61 -4.91 -13.12
N TRP A 51 -13.19 -3.76 -12.77
CA TRP A 51 -12.69 -2.43 -13.14
C TRP A 51 -11.17 -2.20 -12.91
N PRO A 52 -10.47 -2.78 -11.90
CA PRO A 52 -9.04 -2.53 -11.70
C PRO A 52 -8.17 -2.98 -12.89
N ARG A 53 -8.65 -3.91 -13.71
CA ARG A 53 -7.97 -4.38 -14.91
C ARG A 53 -8.28 -3.55 -16.15
N MET A 54 -9.34 -2.75 -16.09
CA MET A 54 -9.89 -2.02 -17.23
C MET A 54 -9.51 -0.55 -17.24
N ILE A 55 -9.08 -0.01 -16.09
CA ILE A 55 -8.59 1.36 -15.99
C ILE A 55 -7.06 1.34 -16.14
N TRP A 56 -6.54 2.12 -17.09
CA TRP A 56 -5.11 2.22 -17.37
C TRP A 56 -4.62 3.64 -17.10
N VAL A 57 -3.73 3.80 -16.12
CA VAL A 57 -3.14 5.09 -15.80
C VAL A 57 -1.98 5.38 -16.76
N HIS A 58 -1.91 6.61 -17.26
CA HIS A 58 -0.78 7.12 -18.04
C HIS A 58 -0.21 8.39 -17.41
N GLU A 59 1.09 8.38 -17.15
CA GLU A 59 1.87 9.60 -16.95
C GLU A 59 2.28 10.18 -18.31
N ARG A 60 2.55 11.50 -18.36
CA ARG A 60 2.67 12.30 -19.59
C ARG A 60 3.59 11.71 -20.67
N GLU A 61 4.60 10.92 -20.28
CA GLU A 61 5.56 10.26 -21.19
C GLU A 61 5.88 8.81 -20.74
N GLY A 62 4.89 8.09 -20.22
CA GLY A 62 5.06 6.73 -19.69
C GLY A 62 4.18 5.67 -20.36
N PRO A 63 4.53 4.38 -20.22
CA PRO A 63 3.67 3.29 -20.70
C PRO A 63 2.32 3.30 -19.96
N ARG A 64 1.24 2.92 -20.64
CA ARG A 64 -0.07 2.69 -20.01
C ARG A 64 0.04 1.52 -19.02
N ILE A 65 -0.20 1.77 -17.73
CA ILE A 65 -0.14 0.75 -16.67
C ILE A 65 -1.55 0.54 -16.11
N SER A 66 -2.02 -0.71 -16.08
CA SER A 66 -3.30 -1.04 -15.42
C SER A 66 -3.26 -0.63 -13.95
N ILE A 67 -4.34 -0.02 -13.46
CA ILE A 67 -4.44 0.44 -12.08
C ILE A 67 -4.24 -0.71 -11.07
N GLU A 68 -4.63 -1.97 -11.39
CA GLU A 68 -4.31 -3.18 -10.61
C GLU A 68 -2.81 -3.33 -10.31
N ARG A 69 -1.97 -2.91 -11.26
CA ARG A 69 -0.50 -3.01 -11.17
C ARG A 69 0.15 -1.75 -10.60
N THR A 70 -0.63 -0.69 -10.38
CA THR A 70 -0.14 0.54 -9.74
C THR A 70 -0.23 0.44 -8.21
N PRO A 71 0.58 1.23 -7.48
CA PRO A 71 0.42 1.39 -6.03
C PRO A 71 -0.96 1.92 -5.62
N PHE A 72 -1.72 2.56 -6.52
CA PHE A 72 -3.03 3.16 -6.22
C PHE A 72 -4.07 2.17 -5.72
N MET A 73 -4.05 0.93 -6.22
CA MET A 73 -4.96 -0.12 -5.74
C MET A 73 -4.67 -0.55 -4.30
N ARG A 74 -3.46 -0.34 -3.80
CA ARG A 74 -3.12 -0.57 -2.39
C ARG A 74 -3.77 0.47 -1.48
N TYR A 75 -3.98 1.69 -1.97
CA TYR A 75 -4.68 2.77 -1.26
C TYR A 75 -6.21 2.59 -1.31
N PHE A 76 -6.78 2.26 -2.48
CA PHE A 76 -8.23 2.09 -2.65
C PHE A 76 -8.83 0.92 -1.85
N ARG A 77 -8.15 -0.23 -1.82
CA ARG A 77 -8.63 -1.42 -1.10
C ARG A 77 -8.79 -1.16 0.42
N HIS A 78 -8.18 -0.11 0.94
CA HIS A 78 -8.28 0.30 2.34
C HIS A 78 -9.45 1.25 2.64
N ALA A 79 -9.94 1.99 1.65
CA ALA A 79 -11.06 2.95 1.79
C ALA A 79 -12.43 2.30 1.90
N GLY A 80 -12.63 1.23 1.13
CA GLY A 80 -13.85 0.42 1.16
C GLY A 80 -14.05 -0.30 2.49
N MET A 81 -13.00 -0.39 3.31
CA MET A 81 -13.13 -0.66 4.74
C MET A 81 -13.45 0.64 5.47
N LYS A 82 -14.68 1.16 5.25
CA LYS A 82 -15.34 2.02 6.23
C LYS A 82 -15.46 1.22 7.51
N VAL A 83 -14.42 1.24 8.32
CA VAL A 83 -14.62 1.15 9.75
C VAL A 83 -13.81 2.27 10.33
N GLU A 84 -14.51 3.11 11.08
CA GLU A 84 -14.03 3.94 12.17
C GLU A 84 -13.33 3.09 13.25
N LYS A 85 -12.53 2.10 12.84
CA LYS A 85 -11.58 1.42 13.69
C LYS A 85 -10.53 2.46 13.97
N ARG A 86 -10.62 3.01 15.18
CA ARG A 86 -9.59 3.83 15.83
C ARG A 86 -8.23 3.37 15.32
N GLN A 87 -7.33 4.29 14.99
CA GLN A 87 -5.96 3.97 14.55
C GLN A 87 -5.24 2.91 15.42
N ARG A 88 -5.73 2.67 16.65
CA ARG A 88 -5.36 1.59 17.56
C ARG A 88 -5.59 0.15 17.07
N ASP A 89 -6.41 -0.08 16.04
CA ASP A 89 -6.80 -1.44 15.61
C ASP A 89 -6.09 -1.94 14.35
N LYS A 90 -5.21 -1.13 13.74
CA LYS A 90 -4.39 -1.60 12.61
C LYS A 90 -3.23 -2.42 13.17
N PHE A 91 -3.42 -3.75 13.16
CA PHE A 91 -2.39 -4.70 13.53
C PHE A 91 -1.36 -4.84 12.40
N HIS A 92 -0.08 -4.73 12.72
CA HIS A 92 1.00 -5.11 11.81
C HIS A 92 1.49 -6.50 12.20
N LYS A 93 1.47 -7.43 11.25
CA LYS A 93 2.12 -8.72 11.45
C LYS A 93 3.61 -8.54 11.72
N ASP A 94 4.18 -9.48 12.47
CA ASP A 94 5.63 -9.53 12.66
C ASP A 94 6.32 -9.73 11.30
N GLU A 95 7.43 -9.03 11.14
CA GLU A 95 8.30 -9.15 9.98
C GLU A 95 9.68 -9.66 10.37
N PHE A 96 10.46 -10.07 9.37
CA PHE A 96 11.78 -10.64 9.56
C PHE A 96 12.77 -9.92 8.67
N LEU A 97 13.99 -9.74 9.18
CA LEU A 97 15.11 -9.22 8.42
C LEU A 97 16.27 -10.21 8.50
N LYS A 98 16.94 -10.43 7.38
CA LYS A 98 18.10 -11.32 7.29
C LYS A 98 19.36 -10.56 7.72
N CYS A 99 20.13 -11.13 8.64
CA CYS A 99 21.44 -10.59 8.97
C CYS A 99 22.40 -10.74 7.78
N SER A 100 23.05 -9.65 7.37
CA SER A 100 24.03 -9.65 6.29
C SER A 100 25.28 -10.49 6.58
N ALA A 101 25.69 -10.58 7.86
CA ALA A 101 26.89 -11.30 8.29
C ALA A 101 26.69 -12.82 8.41
N CYS A 102 25.61 -13.28 9.07
CA CYS A 102 25.41 -14.71 9.35
C CYS A 102 24.21 -15.33 8.62
N GLY A 103 23.43 -14.54 7.88
CA GLY A 103 22.30 -15.01 7.08
C GLY A 103 21.07 -15.47 7.87
N LYS A 104 21.07 -15.39 9.20
CA LYS A 104 19.92 -15.77 10.05
C LYS A 104 18.80 -14.71 9.94
N GLU A 105 17.57 -15.16 9.87
CA GLU A 105 16.39 -14.28 9.94
C GLU A 105 16.08 -13.89 11.39
N ARG A 106 15.88 -12.60 11.63
CA ARG A 106 15.58 -12.03 12.96
C ARG A 106 14.22 -11.33 12.94
N ARG A 107 13.39 -11.64 13.94
CA ARG A 107 12.01 -11.18 14.04
C ARG A 107 11.90 -9.76 14.62
N PHE A 108 11.16 -8.91 13.93
CA PHE A 108 10.69 -7.62 14.41
C PHE A 108 9.19 -7.71 14.74
N LYS A 109 8.86 -7.48 16.02
CA LYS A 109 7.46 -7.40 16.45
C LYS A 109 6.90 -6.01 16.18
N LEU A 110 5.94 -5.88 15.28
CA LEU A 110 5.43 -4.58 14.81
C LEU A 110 4.24 -4.07 15.64
N THR A 111 4.34 -4.14 16.96
CA THR A 111 3.22 -3.88 17.88
C THR A 111 3.09 -2.42 18.34
N SER A 112 4.03 -1.54 17.98
CA SER A 112 4.01 -0.12 18.34
C SER A 112 4.71 0.72 17.29
N LEU A 113 4.48 2.05 17.30
CA LEU A 113 5.13 3.02 16.40
C LEU A 113 6.66 2.90 16.45
N VAL A 114 7.24 2.88 17.65
CA VAL A 114 8.69 2.80 17.85
C VAL A 114 9.27 1.50 17.28
N ARG A 115 8.55 0.38 17.42
CA ARG A 115 8.97 -0.91 16.85
C ARG A 115 8.82 -0.96 15.33
N CYS A 116 7.77 -0.35 14.80
CA CYS A 116 7.60 -0.18 13.35
C CYS A 116 8.72 0.69 12.77
N ARG A 117 9.15 1.73 13.50
CA ARG A 117 10.22 2.64 13.04
C ARG A 117 11.56 1.93 13.01
N ALA A 118 11.89 1.22 14.08
CA ALA A 118 13.08 0.39 14.15
C ALA A 118 13.18 -0.63 13.00
N TYR A 119 12.08 -1.30 12.66
CA TYR A 119 12.05 -2.21 11.51
C TYR A 119 12.23 -1.46 10.18
N HIS A 120 11.57 -0.31 10.04
CA HIS A 120 11.70 0.54 8.86
C HIS A 120 13.16 0.97 8.62
N ASP A 121 13.82 1.50 9.65
CA ASP A 121 15.22 1.93 9.55
C ASP A 121 16.15 0.74 9.26
N ALA A 122 15.89 -0.41 9.87
CA ALA A 122 16.64 -1.62 9.60
C ALA A 122 16.48 -2.10 8.14
N MET A 123 15.28 -1.97 7.57
CA MET A 123 15.01 -2.27 6.15
C MET A 123 15.73 -1.33 5.20
N LEU A 124 15.84 -0.04 5.52
CA LEU A 124 16.66 0.90 4.74
C LEU A 124 18.14 0.50 4.72
N MET A 125 18.59 -0.24 5.73
CA MET A 125 19.94 -0.75 5.87
C MET A 125 20.06 -2.25 5.54
N GLU A 126 19.11 -2.85 4.79
CA GLU A 126 18.99 -4.32 4.61
C GLU A 126 20.31 -5.01 4.23
N LYS A 127 21.15 -4.37 3.42
CA LYS A 127 22.43 -4.92 2.92
C LYS A 127 23.52 -4.95 3.98
N THR A 128 23.41 -4.08 4.97
CA THR A 128 24.43 -3.85 6.01
C THR A 128 23.94 -4.24 7.40
N TRP A 129 22.65 -4.52 7.56
CA TRP A 129 22.05 -4.81 8.86
C TRP A 129 22.55 -6.13 9.45
N THR A 130 22.98 -6.11 10.71
CA THR A 130 23.49 -7.29 11.43
C THR A 130 22.71 -7.57 12.71
N CYS A 131 22.85 -8.78 13.26
CA CYS A 131 22.21 -9.19 14.52
C CYS A 131 22.46 -8.20 15.67
N ALA A 132 23.68 -7.65 15.77
CA ALA A 132 24.07 -6.71 16.81
C ALA A 132 23.35 -5.35 16.69
N MET A 133 22.81 -5.02 15.50
CA MET A 133 22.05 -3.81 15.25
C MET A 133 20.57 -3.94 15.64
N HIS A 134 20.14 -5.07 16.22
CA HIS A 134 18.76 -5.25 16.63
C HIS A 134 18.42 -4.38 17.86
N PRO A 135 17.50 -3.40 17.76
CA PRO A 135 17.38 -2.33 18.76
C PRO A 135 16.68 -2.74 20.07
N PHE A 136 15.93 -3.85 20.09
CA PHE A 136 15.15 -4.28 21.27
C PHE A 136 15.54 -5.64 21.85
N ILE A 137 16.43 -6.37 21.18
CA ILE A 137 16.81 -7.73 21.56
C ILE A 137 18.31 -7.76 21.45
N LYS A 138 18.98 -7.96 22.59
CA LYS A 138 20.43 -8.14 22.60
C LYS A 138 20.73 -9.51 22.01
N MET A 139 21.35 -9.52 20.83
CA MET A 139 21.71 -10.75 20.13
C MET A 139 22.89 -10.51 19.20
N ASP A 140 23.57 -11.59 18.85
CA ASP A 140 24.72 -11.61 17.95
C ASP A 140 24.56 -12.70 16.88
N CYS A 141 25.63 -12.95 16.13
CA CYS A 141 25.64 -13.96 15.08
C CYS A 141 25.68 -15.39 15.63
N ASP A 142 26.13 -15.60 16.86
CA ASP A 142 26.20 -16.93 17.49
C ASP A 142 24.87 -17.32 18.14
N THR A 143 24.04 -16.33 18.47
CA THR A 143 22.68 -16.55 18.94
C THR A 143 21.88 -17.40 17.94
N GLU A 144 21.27 -18.48 18.43
CA GLU A 144 20.48 -19.40 17.59
C GLU A 144 19.35 -18.71 16.82
N ALA A 145 19.04 -19.26 15.63
CA ALA A 145 17.93 -18.76 14.82
C ALA A 145 16.58 -19.18 15.43
N GLU A 146 15.54 -18.39 15.16
CA GLU A 146 14.19 -18.81 15.54
C GLU A 146 13.79 -20.07 14.74
N ARG A 147 13.17 -21.05 15.42
CA ARG A 147 12.67 -22.27 14.75
C ARG A 147 11.63 -21.93 13.68
N ALA A 148 11.75 -22.53 12.50
CA ALA A 148 10.86 -22.29 11.36
C ALA A 148 9.36 -22.44 11.70
N SER A 149 9.00 -23.40 12.55
CA SER A 149 7.60 -23.58 12.99
C SER A 149 7.03 -22.38 13.76
N ARG A 150 7.88 -21.65 14.50
CA ARG A 150 7.51 -20.42 15.22
C ARG A 150 7.42 -19.23 14.29
N MET A 151 8.22 -19.19 13.22
CA MET A 151 8.21 -18.13 12.22
C MET A 151 6.89 -18.06 11.42
N LEU A 152 6.14 -19.18 11.37
CA LEU A 152 4.78 -19.21 10.81
C LEU A 152 3.80 -18.34 11.60
N ALA A 153 4.03 -18.18 12.91
CA ALA A 153 3.20 -17.36 13.76
C ALA A 153 3.65 -15.90 13.67
N ARG A 154 2.89 -15.04 12.98
CA ARG A 154 3.24 -13.62 12.79
C ARG A 154 2.36 -12.65 13.57
N GLY A 155 1.70 -13.16 14.62
CA GLY A 155 0.91 -12.36 15.56
C GLY A 155 -0.48 -11.95 15.06
N CYS A 156 -0.93 -12.38 13.88
CA CYS A 156 -2.25 -12.01 13.37
C CYS A 156 -3.37 -12.35 14.38
N PRO A 157 -4.24 -11.39 14.73
CA PRO A 157 -5.25 -11.58 15.77
C PRO A 157 -6.33 -12.61 15.37
N ALA A 158 -6.57 -12.79 14.08
CA ALA A 158 -7.57 -13.72 13.59
C ALA A 158 -7.07 -15.18 13.55
N LYS A 159 -5.77 -15.39 13.23
CA LYS A 159 -5.18 -16.73 13.11
C LYS A 159 -3.67 -16.66 13.24
N GLY A 160 -3.08 -17.44 14.15
CA GLY A 160 -1.63 -17.46 14.38
C GLY A 160 -0.81 -17.71 13.12
N THR A 161 -1.17 -18.73 12.32
CA THR A 161 -0.48 -19.11 11.07
C THR A 161 -0.95 -18.34 9.83
N CYS A 162 -1.56 -17.17 10.01
CA CYS A 162 -2.01 -16.33 8.92
C CYS A 162 -0.82 -15.93 8.02
N ARG A 163 -0.94 -16.17 6.71
CA ARG A 163 0.09 -15.77 5.71
C ARG A 163 -0.04 -14.31 5.27
N GLY A 164 -1.01 -13.59 5.82
CA GLY A 164 -1.34 -12.21 5.45
C GLY A 164 -2.82 -12.11 5.09
N CYS A 165 -3.60 -11.50 5.97
CA CYS A 165 -5.00 -11.15 5.73
C CYS A 165 -5.15 -9.62 5.73
N PRO A 166 -6.29 -9.08 5.29
CA PRO A 166 -6.54 -7.64 5.31
C PRO A 166 -6.41 -6.99 6.70
N LEU A 167 -6.48 -7.76 7.80
CA LEU A 167 -6.32 -7.26 9.17
C LEU A 167 -4.87 -7.12 9.63
N CYS A 168 -3.93 -7.90 9.07
CA CYS A 168 -2.55 -7.97 9.57
C CYS A 168 -1.48 -7.54 8.55
N THR A 169 -1.80 -7.53 7.26
CA THR A 169 -0.90 -7.02 6.22
C THR A 169 -1.12 -5.53 6.07
N CYS A 170 -0.16 -4.73 6.53
CA CYS A 170 -0.16 -3.29 6.30
C CYS A 170 0.44 -2.97 4.92
N THR A 171 -0.32 -2.27 4.08
CA THR A 171 0.15 -1.82 2.76
C THR A 171 0.57 -0.35 2.73
N GLY A 172 0.59 0.31 3.89
CA GLY A 172 0.95 1.72 4.07
C GLY A 172 0.00 2.44 5.02
N CYS A 173 0.53 2.91 6.15
CA CYS A 173 -0.19 3.73 7.12
C CYS A 173 0.78 4.68 7.84
N LEU A 174 0.27 5.66 8.59
CA LEU A 174 1.10 6.56 9.39
C LEU A 174 1.87 5.87 10.54
N MET A 175 1.65 4.57 10.79
CA MET A 175 2.50 3.79 11.69
C MET A 175 3.74 3.20 11.03
N CYS A 176 3.81 3.13 9.70
CA CYS A 176 4.97 2.58 8.97
C CYS A 176 5.47 3.49 7.84
N ARG A 177 4.92 4.71 7.76
CA ARG A 177 5.28 5.75 6.81
C ARG A 177 5.52 7.03 7.61
N TYR A 178 6.70 7.60 7.43
CA TYR A 178 7.25 8.60 8.32
C TYR A 178 7.51 9.90 7.54
N PRO A 179 6.89 11.02 7.92
CA PRO A 179 7.11 12.31 7.26
C PRO A 179 8.56 12.80 7.32
N ASP A 180 9.30 12.38 8.35
CA ASP A 180 10.71 12.69 8.56
C ASP A 180 11.67 11.71 7.86
N CYS A 181 11.15 10.78 7.03
CA CYS A 181 11.96 9.82 6.31
C CYS A 181 11.92 10.09 4.79
N GLY A 182 13.08 10.40 4.21
CA GLY A 182 13.24 10.63 2.76
C GLY A 182 13.39 9.36 1.91
N CYS A 183 12.88 8.21 2.37
CA CYS A 183 12.88 7.02 1.53
C CYS A 183 11.73 7.08 0.51
N GLN A 184 11.92 6.48 -0.66
CA GLN A 184 10.95 6.54 -1.75
C GLN A 184 9.53 6.14 -1.31
N GLU A 185 9.39 5.07 -0.52
CA GLU A 185 8.07 4.62 -0.05
C GLU A 185 7.38 5.60 0.90
N CYS A 186 8.15 6.24 1.81
CA CYS A 186 7.64 7.25 2.72
C CYS A 186 7.28 8.52 1.95
N ASP A 187 8.17 9.01 1.09
CA ASP A 187 7.93 10.18 0.27
C ASP A 187 6.72 10.00 -0.65
N GLU A 188 6.60 8.85 -1.33
CA GLU A 188 5.44 8.55 -2.16
C GLU A 188 4.16 8.47 -1.33
N TYR A 189 4.19 7.84 -0.16
CA TYR A 189 3.02 7.79 0.71
C TYR A 189 2.61 9.19 1.17
N ILE A 190 3.56 9.98 1.70
CA ILE A 190 3.30 11.30 2.25
C ILE A 190 2.91 12.29 1.15
N ARG A 191 3.53 12.24 -0.04
CA ARG A 191 3.10 13.06 -1.18
C ARG A 191 1.68 12.73 -1.64
N ASN A 192 1.28 11.45 -1.59
CA ASN A 192 -0.04 11.02 -2.05
C ASN A 192 -1.13 11.11 -0.96
N VAL A 193 -0.77 11.19 0.33
CA VAL A 193 -1.71 11.23 1.47
C VAL A 193 -1.67 12.56 2.23
N GLY A 194 -0.62 13.37 2.07
CA GLY A 194 -0.26 14.47 2.99
C GLY A 194 -0.78 15.88 2.65
N SER A 195 -1.18 16.22 1.43
CA SER A 195 -1.61 17.61 1.14
C SER A 195 -3.02 17.88 1.65
N ALA A 196 -3.16 18.65 2.72
CA ALA A 196 -4.44 19.17 3.22
C ALA A 196 -5.05 20.26 2.32
N ASP A 197 -4.55 20.39 1.09
CA ASP A 197 -5.06 21.30 0.08
C ASP A 197 -5.63 20.50 -1.10
N MET A 198 -6.83 20.90 -1.50
CA MET A 198 -7.75 20.12 -2.33
C MET A 198 -7.36 20.18 -3.81
N SER A 199 -6.35 19.41 -4.20
CA SER A 199 -6.19 19.00 -5.59
C SER A 199 -5.50 17.64 -5.63
N GLY A 200 -6.29 16.57 -5.69
CA GLY A 200 -5.78 15.23 -5.96
C GLY A 200 -4.89 15.26 -7.21
N ARG A 201 -3.79 14.52 -7.21
CA ARG A 201 -3.06 14.26 -8.45
C ARG A 201 -4.04 13.64 -9.43
N TYR A 202 -4.30 14.36 -10.52
CA TYR A 202 -5.08 13.87 -11.62
C TYR A 202 -4.21 12.93 -12.42
N HIS A 203 -4.55 11.65 -12.38
CA HIS A 203 -3.98 10.67 -13.27
C HIS A 203 -4.91 10.59 -14.48
N ARG A 204 -4.37 10.79 -15.68
CA ARG A 204 -5.19 10.50 -16.84
C ARG A 204 -5.38 8.98 -16.92
N VAL A 205 -6.61 8.56 -17.19
CA VAL A 205 -7.02 7.17 -17.36
C VAL A 205 -7.68 6.95 -18.70
#